data_AF-A0AAW9TEG0-F1
#
_entry.id   AF-A0AAW9TEG0-F1
#
_cell.length_a   1.000
_cell.length_b   1.000
_cell.length_c   1.000
_cell.angle_alpha   90.00
_cell.angle_beta   90.00
_cell.angle_gamma   90.00
#
_symmetry.space_group_name_H-M   'P 1'
#
loop_
_entity.id
_entity.type
_entity.pdbx_description
1 polymer ?
#
loop_
_entity_poly.entity_id
_entity_poly.type
_entity_poly.pdbx_seq_one_letter_code
_entity_poly.pdbx_strand_id
1 'polypeptide(L)'
;MNRAKKEELKRYHEARKGLTAEEIAVLDAREAGENRFADDVQQMHRRLFPEEYDFYYDDSVDAKQRAQGINPISAEYIERTDARRTALGFASYMAEDDSRADDTMGWVRRMMLDGRRDELERILQGFEDTKPKT
;
A
#
# COMPACT_ATOMS: atom_id res chain seq x y z
N MET A 1 27.64 9.59 2.32
CA MET A 1 26.27 10.16 2.19
C MET A 1 25.96 10.36 0.72
N ASN A 2 24.82 9.85 0.22
CA ASN A 2 24.43 9.97 -1.20
C ASN A 2 23.81 11.35 -1.51
N ARG A 3 23.57 11.66 -2.80
CA ARG A 3 22.99 12.94 -3.24
C ARG A 3 21.60 13.20 -2.63
N ALA A 4 20.75 12.18 -2.58
CA ALA A 4 19.41 12.30 -2.00
C ALA A 4 19.45 12.75 -0.52
N LYS A 5 20.27 12.10 0.30
CA LYS A 5 20.46 12.46 1.71
C LYS A 5 21.03 13.87 1.91
N LYS A 6 21.84 14.37 0.97
CA LYS A 6 22.33 15.76 0.98
C LYS A 6 21.20 16.76 0.75
N GLU A 7 20.34 16.50 -0.24
CA GLU A 7 19.20 17.38 -0.53
C GLU A 7 18.17 17.38 0.60
N GLU A 8 17.90 16.21 1.19
CA GLU A 8 17.01 16.06 2.34
C GLU A 8 17.51 16.87 3.54
N LEU A 9 18.79 16.74 3.89
CA LEU A 9 19.41 17.48 4.99
C LEU A 9 19.39 19.00 4.74
N LYS A 10 19.59 19.42 3.49
CA LYS A 10 19.49 20.84 3.11
C LYS A 10 18.07 21.37 3.34
N ARG A 11 17.04 20.66 2.87
CA ARG A 11 15.64 21.02 3.08
C ARG A 11 15.28 21.08 4.56
N TYR A 12 15.78 20.13 5.34
CA TYR A 12 15.63 20.12 6.80
C TYR A 12 16.18 21.43 7.41
N HIS A 13 17.44 21.77 7.14
CA HIS A 13 18.03 22.99 7.68
C HIS A 13 17.35 24.27 7.20
N GLU A 14 16.91 24.32 5.94
CA GLU A 14 16.17 25.46 5.40
C GLU A 14 14.82 25.65 6.12
N ALA A 15 14.08 24.57 6.38
CA ALA A 15 12.79 24.62 7.08
C ALA A 15 12.90 25.05 8.55
N ARG A 16 14.04 24.79 9.22
CA ARG A 16 14.28 25.18 10.62
C ARG A 16 14.96 26.54 10.77
N LYS A 17 15.32 27.19 9.66
CA LYS A 17 16.10 28.44 9.69
C LYS A 17 15.27 29.56 10.32
N GLY A 18 15.78 30.12 11.41
CA GLY A 18 15.16 31.24 12.12
C GLY A 18 14.08 30.85 13.13
N LEU A 19 13.81 29.55 13.31
CA LEU A 19 12.96 29.04 14.38
C LEU A 19 13.74 28.92 15.69
N THR A 20 13.03 29.10 16.79
CA THR A 20 13.52 28.79 18.14
C THR A 20 13.62 27.28 18.35
N ALA A 21 14.37 26.85 19.37
CA ALA A 21 14.48 25.44 19.73
C ALA A 21 13.10 24.82 20.05
N GLU A 22 12.19 25.58 20.67
CA GLU A 22 10.84 25.14 20.99
C GLU A 22 9.99 24.96 19.71
N GLU A 23 10.04 25.91 18.77
CA GLU A 23 9.33 25.79 17.49
C GLU A 23 9.86 24.64 16.63
N ILE A 24 11.17 24.42 16.62
CA ILE A 24 11.79 23.26 15.96
C ILE A 24 11.26 21.96 16.57
N ALA A 25 11.22 21.86 17.91
CA ALA A 25 10.73 20.66 18.58
C ALA A 25 9.25 20.38 18.27
N VAL A 26 8.41 21.42 18.19
CA VAL A 26 7.00 21.28 17.79
C VAL A 26 6.87 20.82 16.35
N LEU A 27 7.65 21.39 15.43
CA LEU A 27 7.66 20.99 14.03
C LEU A 27 8.11 19.53 13.86
N ASP A 28 9.21 19.16 14.50
CA ASP A 28 9.76 17.80 14.45
C ASP A 28 8.76 16.78 15.02
N ALA A 29 8.07 17.11 16.12
CA ALA A 29 7.05 16.25 16.70
C ALA A 29 5.86 16.05 15.76
N ARG A 30 5.42 17.12 15.07
CA ARG A 30 4.34 17.04 14.08
C ARG A 30 4.74 16.19 12.88
N GLU A 31 5.90 16.47 12.28
CA GLU A 31 6.41 15.70 11.13
C GLU A 31 6.62 14.22 11.51
N ALA A 32 7.13 13.94 12.71
CA ALA A 32 7.27 12.59 13.22
C ALA A 32 5.91 11.89 13.39
N GLY A 33 4.88 12.60 13.82
CA GLY A 33 3.51 12.07 13.90
C GLY A 33 2.93 11.76 12.52
N GLU A 34 3.09 12.67 11.57
CA GLU A 34 2.64 12.51 10.18
C GLU A 34 3.33 11.32 9.50
N ASN A 35 4.66 11.18 9.68
CA ASN A 35 5.42 10.06 9.14
C ASN A 35 4.99 8.73 9.74
N ARG A 36 4.81 8.65 11.08
CA ARG A 36 4.30 7.43 11.72
C ARG A 36 2.93 7.04 11.19
N PHE A 37 2.04 8.02 11.00
CA PHE A 37 0.72 7.76 10.44
C PHE A 37 0.81 7.25 8.99
N ALA A 38 1.68 7.84 8.17
CA ALA A 38 1.90 7.40 6.80
C ALA A 38 2.45 5.96 6.73
N ASP A 39 3.40 5.62 7.61
CA ASP A 39 3.97 4.27 7.72
C ASP A 39 2.91 3.25 8.14
N ASP A 40 2.06 3.59 9.11
CA ASP A 40 0.95 2.75 9.57
C ASP A 40 -0.07 2.49 8.45
N VAL A 41 -0.43 3.52 7.69
CA VAL A 41 -1.32 3.40 6.53
C VAL A 41 -0.69 2.49 5.47
N GLN A 42 0.60 2.65 5.19
CA GLN A 42 1.30 1.82 4.21
C GLN A 42 1.33 0.35 4.64
N GLN A 43 1.61 0.07 5.91
CA GLN A 43 1.61 -1.30 6.44
C GLN A 43 0.23 -1.95 6.35
N MET A 44 -0.82 -1.21 6.69
CA MET A 44 -2.19 -1.68 6.59
C MET A 44 -2.59 -1.96 5.14
N HIS A 45 -2.24 -1.06 4.22
CA HIS A 45 -2.50 -1.22 2.80
C HIS A 45 -1.79 -2.44 2.20
N ARG A 46 -0.52 -2.67 2.53
CA ARG A 46 0.22 -3.89 2.13
C ARG A 46 -0.43 -5.19 2.59
N ARG A 47 -1.06 -5.20 3.76
CA ARG A 47 -1.74 -6.39 4.29
C ARG A 47 -3.06 -6.63 3.56
N LEU A 48 -3.81 -5.58 3.24
CA LEU A 48 -5.11 -5.67 2.57
C LEU A 48 -4.97 -5.96 1.07
N PHE A 49 -4.01 -5.31 0.42
CA PHE A 49 -3.74 -5.35 -1.03
C PHE A 49 -2.29 -5.78 -1.32
N PRO A 50 -1.86 -6.98 -0.90
CA PRO A 50 -0.50 -7.46 -1.14
C PRO A 50 -0.15 -7.59 -2.62
N GLU A 51 -1.14 -7.83 -3.50
CA GLU A 51 -0.97 -7.96 -4.93
C GLU A 51 -0.39 -6.69 -5.60
N GLU A 52 -0.54 -5.53 -4.98
CA GLU A 52 0.01 -4.25 -5.47
C GLU A 52 1.51 -4.10 -5.16
N TYR A 53 2.06 -5.01 -4.35
CA TYR A 53 3.48 -5.05 -3.97
C TYR A 53 4.19 -6.33 -4.41
N ASP A 54 3.45 -7.26 -4.99
CA ASP A 54 4.02 -8.48 -5.57
C ASP A 54 4.81 -8.08 -6.82
N PHE A 55 6.13 -7.96 -6.67
CA PHE A 55 7.03 -7.70 -7.80
C PHE A 55 7.21 -8.98 -8.61
N TYR A 56 6.45 -9.09 -9.70
CA TYR A 56 6.71 -10.08 -10.74
C TYR A 56 7.86 -9.57 -11.62
N TYR A 57 9.05 -10.12 -11.41
CA TYR A 57 10.07 -10.03 -12.44
C TYR A 57 9.68 -10.99 -13.55
N ASP A 58 9.57 -10.49 -14.78
CA ASP A 58 9.37 -11.30 -15.97
C ASP A 58 10.54 -12.27 -16.12
N ASP A 59 10.37 -13.49 -15.63
CA ASP A 59 11.31 -14.54 -15.94
C ASP A 59 11.11 -15.00 -17.40
N SER A 60 12.05 -15.79 -17.90
CA SER A 60 11.99 -16.26 -19.29
C SER A 60 10.79 -17.19 -19.58
N VAL A 61 10.12 -17.72 -18.55
CA VAL A 61 8.96 -18.60 -18.65
C VAL A 61 7.69 -17.75 -18.80
N ASP A 62 7.51 -16.74 -17.95
CA ASP A 62 6.38 -15.81 -17.98
C ASP A 62 6.31 -15.06 -19.32
N ALA A 63 7.47 -14.68 -19.87
CA ALA A 63 7.56 -14.02 -21.17
C ALA A 63 7.11 -14.95 -22.32
N LYS A 64 7.46 -16.24 -22.26
CA LYS A 64 7.05 -17.24 -23.27
C LYS A 64 5.55 -17.54 -23.18
N GLN A 65 5.01 -17.63 -21.96
CA GLN A 65 3.58 -17.85 -21.76
C GLN A 65 2.76 -16.68 -22.32
N ARG A 66 3.15 -15.43 -22.04
CA ARG A 66 2.51 -14.25 -22.63
C ARG A 66 2.62 -14.20 -24.15
N ALA A 67 3.76 -14.60 -24.72
CA ALA A 67 3.91 -14.70 -26.18
C ALA A 67 2.94 -15.72 -26.81
N GLN A 68 2.44 -16.67 -26.03
CA GLN A 68 1.40 -17.64 -26.43
C GLN A 68 -0.03 -17.19 -26.06
N GLY A 69 -0.20 -15.99 -25.49
CA GLY A 69 -1.48 -15.48 -25.00
C GLY A 69 -1.95 -16.13 -23.69
N ILE A 70 -1.07 -16.81 -22.97
CA ILE A 70 -1.36 -17.44 -21.68
C ILE A 70 -1.01 -16.47 -20.56
N ASN A 71 -1.93 -16.26 -19.63
CA ASN A 71 -1.66 -15.47 -18.43
C ASN A 71 -0.75 -16.27 -17.48
N PRO A 72 0.46 -15.76 -17.13
CA PRO A 72 1.39 -16.46 -16.25
C PRO A 72 0.94 -16.49 -14.78
N ILE A 73 0.01 -15.61 -14.40
CA ILE A 73 -0.55 -15.56 -13.06
C ILE A 73 -1.52 -16.74 -12.88
N SER A 74 -1.40 -17.47 -11.77
CA SER A 74 -2.27 -18.62 -11.52
C SER A 74 -3.72 -18.18 -11.36
N ALA A 75 -4.65 -18.97 -11.93
CA ALA A 75 -6.08 -18.71 -11.81
C ALA A 75 -6.55 -18.64 -10.35
N GLU A 76 -6.04 -19.52 -9.49
CA GLU A 76 -6.33 -19.51 -8.05
C GLU A 76 -5.91 -18.20 -7.38
N TYR A 77 -4.75 -17.64 -7.77
CA TYR A 77 -4.29 -16.37 -7.23
C TYR A 77 -5.21 -15.22 -7.66
N ILE A 78 -5.57 -15.18 -8.95
CA ILE A 78 -6.49 -14.17 -9.50
C ILE A 78 -7.84 -14.26 -8.78
N GLU A 79 -8.45 -15.45 -8.70
CA GLU A 79 -9.75 -15.65 -8.05
C GLU A 79 -9.74 -15.20 -6.58
N ARG A 80 -8.70 -15.56 -5.83
CA ARG A 80 -8.57 -15.17 -4.42
C ARG A 80 -8.39 -13.66 -4.24
N THR A 81 -7.62 -13.03 -5.13
CA THR A 81 -7.41 -11.58 -5.11
C THR A 81 -8.69 -10.84 -5.52
N ASP A 82 -9.38 -11.29 -6.56
CA ASP A 82 -10.63 -10.70 -7.03
C ASP A 82 -11.76 -10.84 -6.00
N ALA A 83 -11.87 -11.99 -5.34
CA ALA A 83 -12.81 -12.19 -4.25
C ALA A 83 -12.56 -11.19 -3.11
N ARG A 84 -11.29 -10.94 -2.78
CA ARG A 84 -10.88 -9.97 -1.77
C ARG A 84 -11.25 -8.54 -2.17
N ARG A 85 -10.83 -8.11 -3.37
CA ARG A 85 -11.09 -6.76 -3.89
C ARG A 85 -12.60 -6.52 -4.01
N THR A 86 -13.35 -7.49 -4.49
CA THR A 86 -14.82 -7.41 -4.58
C THR A 86 -15.48 -7.29 -3.22
N ALA A 87 -15.06 -8.07 -2.22
CA ALA A 87 -15.59 -7.96 -0.85
C ALA A 87 -15.34 -6.58 -0.23
N LEU A 88 -14.26 -5.91 -0.65
CA LEU A 88 -13.91 -4.54 -0.25
C LEU A 88 -14.54 -3.45 -1.12
N GLY A 89 -15.28 -3.82 -2.18
CA GLY A 89 -15.93 -2.88 -3.10
C GLY A 89 -15.03 -2.34 -4.23
N PHE A 90 -13.87 -2.93 -4.45
CA PHE A 90 -12.91 -2.55 -5.50
C PHE A 90 -13.12 -3.35 -6.78
N ALA A 91 -12.59 -2.81 -7.88
CA ALA A 91 -12.47 -3.52 -9.15
C ALA A 91 -11.62 -4.79 -9.01
N SER A 92 -11.94 -5.80 -9.84
CA SER A 92 -11.09 -6.98 -10.00
C SER A 92 -9.68 -6.58 -10.43
N TYR A 93 -8.68 -7.34 -10.01
CA TYR A 93 -7.27 -7.03 -10.22
C TYR A 93 -6.89 -6.94 -11.70
N MET A 94 -7.55 -7.74 -12.55
CA MET A 94 -7.29 -7.81 -13.99
C MET A 94 -8.41 -7.20 -14.84
N ALA A 95 -9.32 -6.40 -14.26
CA ALA A 95 -10.41 -5.81 -15.02
C ALA A 95 -9.93 -4.62 -15.88
N GLU A 96 -10.14 -4.70 -17.20
CA GLU A 96 -9.78 -3.61 -18.13
C GLU A 96 -10.87 -2.50 -18.20
N ASP A 97 -12.11 -2.79 -17.80
CA ASP A 97 -13.25 -1.88 -17.87
C ASP A 97 -14.17 -2.03 -16.64
N ASP A 98 -13.67 -1.63 -15.48
CA ASP A 98 -14.44 -1.58 -14.24
C ASP A 98 -14.55 -0.13 -13.73
N SER A 99 -15.78 0.33 -13.52
CA SER A 99 -16.07 1.69 -13.07
C SER A 99 -15.90 1.91 -11.57
N ARG A 100 -15.58 0.85 -10.80
CA ARG A 100 -15.28 0.93 -9.37
C ARG A 100 -13.96 1.67 -9.10
N ALA A 101 -13.84 2.25 -7.91
CA ALA A 101 -12.64 2.99 -7.51
C ALA A 101 -11.42 2.06 -7.45
N ASP A 102 -10.26 2.58 -7.85
CA ASP A 102 -8.96 1.87 -7.83
C ASP A 102 -7.94 2.48 -6.85
N ASP A 103 -8.28 3.61 -6.19
CA ASP A 103 -7.43 4.23 -5.18
C ASP A 103 -7.54 3.51 -3.83
N THR A 104 -6.98 2.29 -3.77
CA THR A 104 -6.94 1.42 -2.58
C THR A 104 -6.17 2.08 -1.44
N MET A 105 -5.07 2.78 -1.73
CA MET A 105 -4.28 3.52 -0.73
C MET A 105 -5.07 4.67 -0.10
N GLY A 106 -5.74 5.49 -0.93
CA GLY A 106 -6.58 6.59 -0.46
C GLY A 106 -7.75 6.10 0.40
N TRP A 107 -8.34 4.96 0.05
CA TRP A 107 -9.36 4.31 0.87
C TRP A 107 -8.82 3.87 2.23
N VAL A 108 -7.69 3.15 2.29
CA VAL A 108 -7.08 2.74 3.57
C VAL A 108 -6.73 3.97 4.43
N ARG A 109 -6.14 5.00 3.82
CA ARG A 109 -5.82 6.25 4.51
C ARG A 109 -7.06 6.90 5.12
N ARG A 110 -8.17 6.94 4.39
CA ARG A 110 -9.44 7.49 4.87
C ARG A 110 -10.02 6.66 6.02
N MET A 111 -10.04 5.33 5.88
CA MET A 111 -10.50 4.43 6.95
C MET A 111 -9.71 4.64 8.24
N MET A 112 -8.38 4.79 8.14
CA MET A 112 -7.50 5.05 9.28
C MET A 112 -7.73 6.45 9.90
N LEU A 113 -7.95 7.49 9.08
CA LEU A 113 -8.31 8.83 9.56
C LEU A 113 -9.66 8.85 10.28
N ASP A 114 -10.63 8.05 9.80
CA ASP A 114 -11.95 7.91 10.40
C ASP A 114 -11.94 7.08 11.69
N GLY A 115 -10.77 6.60 12.15
CA GLY A 115 -10.64 5.77 13.34
C GLY A 115 -11.13 4.33 13.16
N ARG A 116 -11.33 3.86 11.92
CA ARG A 116 -11.88 2.54 11.60
C ARG A 116 -10.83 1.44 11.48
N ARG A 117 -9.73 1.54 12.23
CA ARG A 117 -8.63 0.56 12.21
C ARG A 117 -9.10 -0.84 12.58
N ASP A 118 -9.96 -0.98 13.59
CA ASP A 118 -10.47 -2.28 14.05
C ASP A 118 -11.34 -2.97 12.98
N GLU A 119 -12.00 -2.18 12.12
CA GLU A 119 -12.71 -2.72 10.97
C GLU A 119 -11.75 -3.33 9.96
N LEU A 120 -10.66 -2.64 9.64
CA LEU A 120 -9.61 -3.14 8.74
C LEU A 120 -8.96 -4.43 9.29
N GLU A 121 -8.66 -4.48 10.58
CA GLU A 121 -8.07 -5.68 11.21
C GLU A 121 -9.05 -6.87 11.19
N ARG A 122 -10.35 -6.65 11.42
CA ARG A 122 -11.36 -7.71 11.29
C ARG A 122 -11.46 -8.24 9.87
N ILE A 123 -11.39 -7.36 8.88
CA ILE A 123 -11.38 -7.76 7.47
C ILE A 123 -10.13 -8.60 7.17
N LEU A 124 -8.96 -8.19 7.65
CA LEU A 124 -7.72 -8.95 7.49
C LEU A 124 -7.81 -10.35 8.10
N GLN A 125 -8.31 -10.46 9.34
CA GLN A 125 -8.49 -11.76 9.99
C GLN A 125 -9.42 -12.68 9.18
N GLY A 126 -10.52 -12.12 8.64
CA GLY A 126 -11.46 -12.87 7.81
C GLY A 126 -10.79 -13.47 6.57
N PHE A 127 -9.81 -12.79 5.97
CA PHE A 127 -9.07 -13.33 4.83
C PHE A 127 -8.02 -14.37 5.23
N GLU A 128 -7.36 -14.19 6.38
CA GLU A 128 -6.38 -15.17 6.89
C GLU A 128 -7.04 -16.50 7.23
N ASP A 129 -8.23 -16.47 7.83
CA ASP A 129 -8.99 -17.67 8.20
C ASP A 129 -9.47 -18.48 6.98
N THR A 130 -9.60 -17.83 5.81
CA THR A 130 -9.98 -18.48 4.54
C THR A 130 -8.80 -19.06 3.75
N LYS A 131 -7.55 -18.83 4.17
CA LYS A 131 -6.40 -19.45 3.49
C LYS A 131 -6.40 -20.96 3.80
N PRO A 132 -6.30 -21.83 2.77
CA PRO A 132 -6.14 -23.27 3.02
C PRO A 132 -4.89 -23.49 3.89
N LYS A 133 -5.02 -24.30 4.94
CA LYS A 133 -3.87 -24.74 5.73
C LYS A 133 -2.99 -25.59 4.82
N THR A 134 -1.85 -25.03 4.40
CA THR A 134 -0.82 -25.72 3.63
C THR A 134 -0.22 -26.88 4.41
#